data_AF-A0A6B3FLX7-F1
#
_entry.id   AF-A0A6B3FLX7-F1
#
_cell.length_a   1.000
_cell.length_b   1.000
_cell.length_c   1.000
_cell.angle_alpha   90.00
_cell.angle_beta   90.00
_cell.angle_gamma   90.00
#
_symmetry.space_group_name_H-M   'P 1'
#
loop_
_entity.id
_entity.type
_entity.pdbx_description
1 polymer ?
#
loop_
_entity_poly.entity_id
_entity_poly.type
_entity_poly.pdbx_seq_one_letter_code
_entity_poly.pdbx_strand_id
1 'polypeptide(L)'
;HAFQGTRWTVAGERGTAQGNHHPTIAPYGLFRCAGGSVQIACGNDAMWHRLCAAFGLPADDPRYAGNADRVAHRDSLTALLEAAFAPLGADELLRKLNDVGIPAGRVRTLDEVYEWEQTRSQRLLVDVEHESLGKISLPG
;
A
#
# COMPACT_ATOMS: atom_id res chain seq x y z
N HIS A 1 -1.35 12.86 8.08
CA HIS A 1 -1.77 14.14 8.69
C HIS A 1 -1.65 15.31 7.71
N ALA A 2 -0.46 15.58 7.14
CA ALA A 2 -0.23 16.75 6.28
C ALA A 2 -1.27 16.94 5.15
N PHE A 3 -1.52 15.90 4.34
CA PHE A 3 -2.48 15.99 3.23
C PHE A 3 -3.90 16.42 3.65
N GLN A 4 -4.49 15.72 4.63
CA GLN A 4 -5.84 16.05 5.12
C GLN A 4 -5.88 17.39 5.87
N GLY A 5 -4.80 17.73 6.59
CA GLY A 5 -4.65 19.03 7.24
C GLY A 5 -4.70 20.19 6.25
N THR A 6 -3.94 20.09 5.15
CA THR A 6 -3.93 21.11 4.09
C THR A 6 -5.28 21.27 3.40
N ARG A 7 -6.04 20.18 3.18
CA ARG A 7 -7.40 20.27 2.61
C ARG A 7 -8.33 21.15 3.45
N TRP A 8 -8.27 21.02 4.78
CA TRP A 8 -9.05 21.88 5.67
C TRP A 8 -8.51 23.30 5.71
N THR A 9 -7.21 23.48 5.97
CA THR A 9 -6.64 24.81 6.22
C THR A 9 -6.58 25.70 4.98
N VAL A 10 -6.52 25.12 3.78
CA VAL A 10 -6.45 25.86 2.50
C VAL A 10 -7.80 25.87 1.77
N ALA A 11 -8.47 24.73 1.65
CA ALA A 11 -9.69 24.60 0.84
C ALA A 11 -10.99 24.61 1.67
N GLY A 12 -10.92 24.60 3.01
CA GLY A 12 -12.10 24.49 3.88
C GLY A 12 -12.81 23.14 3.78
N GLU A 13 -12.18 22.15 3.14
CA GLU A 13 -12.79 20.86 2.84
C GLU A 13 -12.60 19.88 4.00
N ARG A 14 -13.73 19.35 4.49
CA ARG A 14 -13.72 18.32 5.54
C ARG A 14 -13.40 16.95 4.93
N GLY A 15 -12.46 16.21 5.53
CA GLY A 15 -12.15 14.85 5.12
C GLY A 15 -13.33 13.90 5.34
N THR A 16 -13.52 12.97 4.41
CA THR A 16 -14.49 11.86 4.51
C THR A 16 -13.73 10.52 4.49
N ALA A 17 -14.44 9.42 4.77
CA ALA A 17 -13.86 8.09 4.62
C ALA A 17 -13.61 7.79 3.12
N GLN A 18 -12.38 7.44 2.76
CA GLN A 18 -11.95 7.21 1.36
C GLN A 18 -11.57 5.75 1.08
N GLY A 19 -11.83 4.84 2.02
CA GLY A 19 -11.41 3.44 1.92
C GLY A 19 -9.88 3.28 1.90
N ASN A 20 -9.40 2.28 1.15
CA ASN A 20 -8.00 1.84 1.19
C ASN A 20 -7.09 2.48 0.11
N HIS A 21 -7.58 3.49 -0.62
CA HIS A 21 -6.80 4.14 -1.68
C HIS A 21 -6.57 5.62 -1.38
N HIS A 22 -5.42 6.14 -1.83
CA HIS A 22 -5.08 7.55 -1.69
C HIS A 22 -6.02 8.41 -2.55
N PRO A 23 -6.64 9.48 -2.01
CA PRO A 23 -7.72 10.19 -2.69
C PRO A 23 -7.28 10.94 -3.96
N THR A 24 -6.03 11.41 -4.02
CA THR A 24 -5.53 12.24 -5.13
C THR A 24 -4.37 11.62 -5.92
N ILE A 25 -3.97 10.39 -5.57
CA ILE A 25 -2.86 9.70 -6.26
C ILE A 25 -3.33 8.30 -6.63
N ALA A 26 -3.06 7.90 -7.87
CA ALA A 26 -3.37 6.57 -8.36
C ALA A 26 -2.26 6.05 -9.28
N PRO A 27 -1.87 4.76 -9.20
CA PRO A 27 -2.34 3.77 -8.23
C PRO A 27 -1.63 3.87 -6.86
N TYR A 28 -2.39 4.15 -5.81
CA TYR A 28 -1.87 4.17 -4.44
C TYR A 28 -2.95 3.62 -3.51
N GLY A 29 -2.71 2.46 -2.92
CA GLY A 29 -3.65 1.80 -2.03
C GLY A 29 -3.50 0.28 -2.01
N LEU A 30 -4.56 -0.38 -1.57
CA LEU A 30 -4.61 -1.84 -1.44
C LEU A 30 -5.04 -2.50 -2.77
N PHE A 31 -4.28 -3.48 -3.23
CA PHE A 31 -4.59 -4.24 -4.45
C PHE A 31 -4.57 -5.74 -4.18
N ARG A 32 -5.52 -6.47 -4.74
CA ARG A 32 -5.62 -7.93 -4.64
C ARG A 32 -4.56 -8.63 -5.50
N CYS A 33 -4.09 -9.77 -5.01
CA CYS A 33 -3.21 -10.69 -5.71
C CYS A 33 -3.60 -12.15 -5.38
N ALA A 34 -2.85 -13.14 -5.86
CA ALA A 34 -3.14 -14.54 -5.52
C ALA A 34 -3.05 -14.75 -3.99
N GLY A 35 -4.14 -15.22 -3.39
CA GLY A 35 -4.19 -15.57 -1.98
C GLY A 35 -4.13 -14.41 -0.98
N GLY A 36 -4.21 -13.15 -1.42
CA GLY A 36 -4.13 -12.01 -0.50
C GLY A 36 -4.17 -10.64 -1.17
N SER A 37 -3.57 -9.65 -0.49
CA SER A 37 -3.49 -8.28 -0.95
C SER A 37 -2.15 -7.64 -0.59
N VAL A 38 -1.73 -6.66 -1.40
CA VAL A 38 -0.50 -5.88 -1.20
C VAL A 38 -0.86 -4.39 -1.20
N GLN A 39 -0.27 -3.63 -0.28
CA GLN A 39 -0.28 -2.16 -0.33
C GLN A 39 0.76 -1.68 -1.34
N ILE A 40 0.37 -0.77 -2.23
CA ILE A 40 1.22 -0.21 -3.28
C ILE A 40 1.15 1.31 -3.21
N ALA A 41 2.30 1.98 -3.33
CA ALA A 41 2.41 3.44 -3.36
C ALA A 41 3.13 3.90 -4.63
N CYS A 42 2.42 3.92 -5.76
CA CYS A 42 2.93 4.51 -7.00
C CYS A 42 2.67 6.02 -6.99
N GLY A 43 3.66 6.79 -6.54
CA GLY A 43 3.51 8.20 -6.21
C GLY A 43 3.62 9.20 -7.37
N ASN A 44 4.13 8.79 -8.53
CA ASN A 44 4.39 9.68 -9.67
C ASN A 44 4.39 8.93 -11.01
N ASP A 45 4.47 9.67 -12.11
CA ASP A 45 4.41 9.12 -13.47
C ASP A 45 5.63 8.25 -13.82
N ALA A 46 6.83 8.58 -13.30
CA ALA A 46 8.01 7.75 -13.52
C ALA A 46 7.89 6.37 -12.85
N MET A 47 7.26 6.28 -11.69
CA MET A 47 6.87 5.01 -11.07
C MET A 47 5.80 4.29 -11.91
N TRP A 48 4.80 5.03 -12.42
CA TRP A 48 3.75 4.45 -13.25
C TRP A 48 4.31 3.79 -14.52
N HIS A 49 5.21 4.46 -15.24
CA HIS A 49 5.84 3.89 -16.44
C HIS A 49 6.66 2.63 -16.12
N ARG A 50 7.42 2.62 -15.01
CA ARG A 50 8.17 1.43 -14.58
C ARG A 50 7.25 0.27 -14.20
N LEU A 51 6.16 0.55 -13.51
CA LEU A 51 5.13 -0.44 -13.18
C LEU A 51 4.52 -1.02 -14.47
N CYS A 52 4.15 -0.16 -15.42
CA CYS A 52 3.59 -0.61 -16.68
C CYS A 52 4.54 -1.51 -17.46
N ALA A 53 5.82 -1.12 -17.57
CA ALA A 53 6.83 -1.93 -18.23
C ALA A 53 6.99 -3.31 -17.56
N ALA A 54 6.96 -3.38 -16.22
CA ALA A 54 7.13 -4.64 -15.49
C ALA A 54 5.96 -5.63 -15.65
N PHE A 55 4.75 -5.11 -15.84
CA PHE A 55 3.51 -5.90 -15.87
C PHE A 55 2.84 -5.94 -17.26
N GLY A 56 3.45 -5.34 -18.29
CA GLY A 56 2.91 -5.32 -19.65
C GLY A 56 1.64 -4.48 -19.78
N LEU A 57 1.52 -3.40 -18.98
CA LEU A 57 0.33 -2.55 -18.96
C LEU A 57 0.45 -1.39 -19.97
N PRO A 58 -0.68 -0.90 -20.52
CA PRO A 58 -0.67 0.21 -21.48
C PRO A 58 -0.48 1.55 -20.77
N ALA A 59 0.78 1.97 -20.58
CA ALA A 59 1.12 3.24 -19.92
C ALA A 59 0.56 4.47 -20.66
N ASP A 60 0.50 4.38 -21.99
CA ASP A 60 0.10 5.46 -22.90
C ASP A 60 -1.41 5.47 -23.20
N ASP A 61 -2.20 4.59 -22.56
CA ASP A 61 -3.66 4.69 -22.62
C ASP A 61 -4.08 6.08 -22.12
N PRO A 62 -4.86 6.86 -22.89
CA PRO A 62 -5.27 8.20 -22.48
C PRO A 62 -5.98 8.23 -21.12
N ARG A 63 -6.60 7.12 -20.69
CA ARG A 63 -7.22 6.99 -19.37
C ARG A 63 -6.21 6.97 -18.23
N TYR A 64 -4.94 6.64 -18.51
CA TYR A 64 -3.90 6.42 -17.50
C TYR A 64 -2.63 7.27 -17.69
N ALA A 65 -2.62 8.14 -18.69
CA ALA A 65 -1.46 8.96 -19.06
C ALA A 65 -0.96 9.84 -17.90
N GLY A 66 -1.85 10.63 -17.28
CA GLY A 66 -1.54 11.46 -16.12
C GLY A 66 -2.14 10.93 -14.82
N ASN A 67 -1.63 11.42 -13.69
CA ASN A 67 -2.21 11.11 -12.39
C ASN A 67 -3.69 11.52 -12.28
N ALA A 68 -4.06 12.67 -12.84
CA ALA A 68 -5.45 13.13 -12.85
C ALA A 68 -6.36 12.14 -13.60
N ASP A 69 -5.91 11.64 -14.75
CA ASP A 69 -6.65 10.65 -15.54
C ASP A 69 -6.76 9.32 -14.79
N ARG A 70 -5.67 8.86 -14.17
CA ARG A 70 -5.66 7.65 -13.32
C ARG A 70 -6.59 7.76 -12.12
N VAL A 71 -6.71 8.94 -11.52
CA VAL A 71 -7.65 9.20 -10.42
C VAL A 71 -9.09 9.19 -10.93
N ALA A 72 -9.36 9.82 -12.08
CA ALA A 72 -10.69 9.84 -12.69
C ALA A 72 -11.17 8.44 -13.14
N HIS A 73 -10.25 7.56 -13.53
CA HIS A 73 -10.53 6.20 -13.99
C HIS A 73 -10.12 5.11 -12.99
N ARG A 74 -10.06 5.45 -11.69
CA ARG A 74 -9.52 4.60 -10.62
C ARG A 74 -10.08 3.18 -10.63
N ASP A 75 -11.39 3.02 -10.75
CA ASP A 75 -12.00 1.69 -10.67
C ASP A 75 -11.52 0.78 -11.80
N SER A 76 -11.44 1.33 -13.02
CA SER A 76 -10.90 0.61 -14.18
C SER A 76 -9.40 0.32 -14.04
N LEU A 77 -8.63 1.26 -13.47
CA LEU A 77 -7.21 1.10 -13.22
C LEU A 77 -6.95 0.03 -12.17
N THR A 78 -7.73 -0.01 -11.10
CA THR A 78 -7.66 -1.04 -10.06
C THR A 78 -7.96 -2.41 -10.67
N ALA A 79 -9.04 -2.53 -11.45
CA ALA A 79 -9.38 -3.80 -12.11
C ALA A 79 -8.26 -4.28 -13.06
N LEU A 80 -7.65 -3.36 -13.83
CA LEU A 80 -6.52 -3.66 -14.70
C LEU A 80 -5.31 -4.20 -13.90
N LEU A 81 -4.96 -3.53 -12.81
CA LEU A 81 -3.84 -3.91 -11.96
C LEU A 81 -4.09 -5.24 -11.25
N GLU A 82 -5.27 -5.43 -10.66
CA GLU A 82 -5.62 -6.68 -9.99
C GLU A 82 -5.67 -7.86 -10.96
N ALA A 83 -6.10 -7.66 -12.21
CA ALA A 83 -5.99 -8.69 -13.25
C ALA A 83 -4.53 -9.07 -13.54
N ALA A 84 -3.63 -8.10 -13.58
CA ALA A 84 -2.19 -8.35 -13.78
C ALA A 84 -1.51 -8.99 -12.54
N PHE A 85 -2.05 -8.76 -11.34
CA PHE A 85 -1.52 -9.31 -10.09
C PHE A 85 -2.16 -10.64 -9.67
N ALA A 86 -3.32 -10.99 -10.22
CA ALA A 86 -4.06 -12.21 -9.94
C ALA A 86 -3.24 -13.52 -10.00
N PRO A 87 -2.27 -13.70 -10.91
CA PRO A 87 -1.48 -14.94 -10.95
C PRO A 87 -0.33 -14.98 -9.93
N LEU A 88 -0.01 -13.86 -9.26
CA LEU A 88 1.18 -13.74 -8.41
C LEU A 88 0.81 -13.80 -6.93
N GLY A 89 1.53 -14.62 -6.17
CA GLY A 89 1.46 -14.58 -4.70
C GLY A 89 2.05 -13.28 -4.16
N ALA A 90 1.67 -12.89 -2.94
CA ALA A 90 2.09 -11.62 -2.33
C ALA A 90 3.62 -11.43 -2.31
N ASP A 91 4.40 -12.47 -1.99
CA ASP A 91 5.88 -12.36 -1.97
C ASP A 91 6.50 -12.19 -3.34
N GLU A 92 5.95 -12.86 -4.36
CA GLU A 92 6.41 -12.70 -5.74
C GLU A 92 6.09 -11.31 -6.27
N LEU A 93 4.87 -10.83 -6.01
CA LEU A 93 4.45 -9.49 -6.36
C LEU A 93 5.34 -8.44 -5.68
N LEU A 94 5.60 -8.58 -4.38
CA LEU A 94 6.46 -7.66 -3.64
C LEU A 94 7.90 -7.62 -4.18
N ARG A 95 8.48 -8.78 -4.50
CA ARG A 95 9.81 -8.83 -5.14
C ARG A 95 9.80 -8.08 -6.47
N LYS A 96 8.85 -8.39 -7.35
CA LYS A 96 8.75 -7.77 -8.68
C LYS A 96 8.54 -6.26 -8.61
N LEU A 97 7.71 -5.78 -7.67
CA LEU A 97 7.51 -4.35 -7.41
C LEU A 97 8.79 -3.69 -6.88
N ASN A 98 9.50 -4.34 -5.96
CA ASN A 98 10.77 -3.85 -5.43
C ASN A 98 11.84 -3.74 -6.52
N ASP A 99 11.94 -4.72 -7.42
CA ASP A 99 12.91 -4.74 -8.52
C ASP A 99 12.76 -3.54 -9.47
N VAL A 100 11.53 -3.04 -9.63
CA VAL A 100 11.26 -1.83 -10.42
C VAL A 100 11.12 -0.54 -9.59
N GLY A 101 11.42 -0.62 -8.28
CA GLY A 101 11.45 0.53 -7.38
C GLY A 101 10.06 1.11 -7.09
N ILE A 102 9.04 0.26 -7.02
CA ILE A 102 7.68 0.61 -6.59
C ILE A 102 7.54 0.28 -5.10
N PRO A 103 7.35 1.28 -4.23
CA PRO A 103 7.14 1.03 -2.81
C PRO A 103 5.88 0.20 -2.58
N ALA A 104 6.03 -0.93 -1.89
CA ALA A 104 4.94 -1.83 -1.60
C ALA A 104 5.17 -2.59 -0.28
N GLY A 105 4.10 -3.09 0.32
CA GLY A 105 4.16 -3.83 1.59
C GLY A 105 3.05 -4.86 1.73
N ARG A 106 3.36 -5.98 2.38
CA ARG A 106 2.37 -6.99 2.78
C ARG A 106 1.44 -6.40 3.84
N VAL A 107 0.14 -6.64 3.70
CA VAL A 107 -0.81 -6.46 4.80
C VAL A 107 -0.66 -7.63 5.75
N ARG A 108 -0.20 -7.37 6.98
CA ARG A 108 0.04 -8.38 8.01
C ARG A 108 -1.05 -8.36 9.06
N THR A 109 -1.39 -9.54 9.57
CA THR A 109 -2.12 -9.74 10.83
C THR A 109 -1.24 -9.38 12.03
N LEU A 110 -1.83 -9.23 13.22
CA LEU A 110 -1.06 -8.80 14.40
C LEU A 110 -0.04 -9.86 14.85
N ASP A 111 -0.40 -11.14 14.77
CA ASP A 111 0.52 -12.26 14.98
C ASP A 111 1.70 -12.18 14.02
N GLU A 112 1.45 -12.03 12.70
CA GLU A 112 2.53 -11.84 11.71
C GLU A 112 3.39 -10.60 11.98
N VAL A 113 2.83 -9.52 12.54
CA VAL A 113 3.61 -8.31 12.90
C VAL A 113 4.54 -8.60 14.08
N TYR A 114 4.06 -9.24 15.15
CA TYR A 114 4.85 -9.47 16.35
C TYR A 114 5.83 -10.65 16.21
N GLU A 115 5.56 -11.59 15.31
CA GLU A 115 6.52 -12.63 14.91
C GLU A 115 7.61 -12.11 13.96
N TRP A 116 7.39 -10.96 13.31
CA TRP A 116 8.32 -10.43 12.33
C TRP A 116 9.64 -9.97 12.96
N GLU A 117 10.75 -10.41 12.36
CA GLU A 117 12.11 -10.07 12.80
C GLU A 117 12.36 -8.55 12.87
N GLN A 118 11.74 -7.77 11.98
CA GLN A 118 11.87 -6.31 12.05
C GLN A 118 11.30 -5.77 13.37
N THR A 119 10.11 -6.22 13.80
CA THR A 119 9.49 -5.81 15.06
C THR A 119 10.34 -6.22 16.27
N ARG A 120 10.86 -7.45 16.24
CA ARG A 120 11.70 -8.01 17.32
C ARG A 120 13.04 -7.28 17.44
N SER A 121 13.72 -7.03 16.31
CA SER A 121 15.01 -6.34 16.28
C SER A 121 14.94 -4.89 16.77
N GLN A 122 13.79 -4.22 16.58
CA GLN A 122 13.55 -2.87 17.07
C GLN A 122 13.07 -2.83 18.54
N ARG A 123 13.00 -3.98 19.23
CA ARG A 123 12.51 -4.10 20.62
C ARG A 123 11.11 -3.52 20.82
N LEU A 124 10.23 -3.69 19.83
CA LEU A 124 8.82 -3.26 19.89
C LEU A 124 7.91 -4.29 20.59
N LEU A 125 8.51 -5.26 21.29
CA LEU A 125 7.87 -6.18 22.23
C LEU A 125 8.67 -6.10 23.53
N VAL A 126 7.98 -5.76 24.62
CA VAL A 126 8.58 -5.57 25.94
C VAL A 126 8.05 -6.65 26.87
N ASP A 127 8.97 -7.46 27.40
CA ASP A 127 8.65 -8.40 28.47
C ASP A 127 8.64 -7.67 29.82
N VAL A 128 7.57 -7.81 30.59
CA VAL A 128 7.44 -7.25 31.95
C VAL A 128 6.98 -8.32 32.93
N GLU A 129 7.38 -8.16 34.19
CA GLU A 129 6.83 -8.93 35.30
C GLU A 129 5.63 -8.20 35.88
N HIS A 130 4.46 -8.82 35.82
CA HIS A 130 3.23 -8.29 36.39
C HIS A 130 2.85 -9.05 37.65
N GLU A 131 2.53 -8.32 38.73
CA GLU A 131 2.32 -8.89 40.07
C GLU A 131 1.28 -10.03 40.10
N SER A 132 0.21 -9.94 39.30
CA SER A 132 -0.84 -10.96 39.25
C SER A 132 -0.81 -11.87 38.01
N LEU A 133 -0.09 -11.49 36.95
CA LEU A 133 -0.11 -12.22 35.67
C LEU A 133 1.21 -12.94 35.40
N GLY A 134 2.24 -12.71 36.23
CA GLY A 134 3.60 -13.18 35.98
C GLY A 134 4.22 -12.48 34.78
N LYS A 135 5.10 -13.20 34.08
CA LYS A 135 5.77 -12.69 32.88
C LYS A 135 4.79 -12.54 31.72
N ILE A 136 4.63 -11.31 31.22
CA ILE A 136 3.79 -10.99 30.05
C ILE A 136 4.58 -10.17 29.03
N SER A 137 4.18 -10.23 27.77
CA SER A 137 4.74 -9.42 26.68
C SER A 137 3.75 -8.35 26.25
N LEU A 138 4.22 -7.11 26.15
CA LEU A 138 3.43 -5.93 25.77
C LEU A 138 4.00 -5.29 24.49
N PRO A 139 3.18 -4.59 23.68
CA PRO A 139 3.68 -3.71 22.64
C PRO A 139 4.61 -2.63 23.24
N GLY A 140 5.77 -2.43 22.62
CA GLY A 140 6.74 -1.40 23.02
C GLY A 140 6.41 0.01 22.58
#